data_AF-A0AAV0R9P7-F1
#
_entry.id   AF-A0AAV0R9P7-F1
#
_cell.length_a   1.000
_cell.length_b   1.000
_cell.length_c   1.000
_cell.angle_alpha   90.00
_cell.angle_beta   90.00
_cell.angle_gamma   90.00
#
_symmetry.space_group_name_H-M   'P 1'
#
loop_
_entity.id
_entity.type
_entity.pdbx_description
1 polymer ?
#
loop_
_entity_poly.entity_id
_entity_poly.type
_entity_poly.pdbx_seq_one_letter_code
_entity_poly.pdbx_strand_id
1 'polypeptide(L)'
;MATSTKLFTLCSGLMGALFAYSASVQLNDPDWYFWFPLYTGACAVNLMNVAAATSNPVSRRIAEVTLWAALFLFCKVVVEDLATGTAGLWSLDLRERVVREKIGSGMVFVSMVLHFKAFPLPEAEGKKKGKEHGIPRHVEYGN
;
A
#
# COMPACT_ATOMS: atom_id res chain seq x y z
N MET A 1 -10.24 -19.85 1.86
CA MET A 1 -9.14 -18.95 1.43
C MET A 1 -9.47 -18.14 0.18
N ALA A 2 -10.07 -18.70 -0.88
CA ALA A 2 -10.37 -17.98 -2.13
C ALA A 2 -11.23 -16.70 -1.99
N THR A 3 -12.18 -16.67 -1.05
CA THR A 3 -13.05 -15.49 -0.82
C THR A 3 -12.28 -14.28 -0.27
N SER A 4 -11.28 -14.52 0.59
CA SER A 4 -10.45 -13.47 1.19
C SER A 4 -9.57 -12.79 0.14
N THR A 5 -9.05 -13.56 -0.82
CA THR A 5 -8.22 -13.04 -1.91
C THR A 5 -9.04 -12.16 -2.85
N LYS A 6 -10.26 -12.59 -3.24
CA LYS A 6 -11.15 -11.80 -4.10
C LYS A 6 -11.58 -10.48 -3.45
N LEU A 7 -11.89 -10.50 -2.15
CA LEU A 7 -12.23 -9.29 -1.39
C LEU A 7 -11.05 -8.32 -1.29
N PHE A 8 -9.84 -8.83 -1.03
CA PHE A 8 -8.63 -8.00 -0.99
C PHE A 8 -8.33 -7.39 -2.37
N THR A 9 -8.48 -8.15 -3.45
CA THR A 9 -8.32 -7.66 -4.82
C THR A 9 -9.35 -6.58 -5.15
N LEU A 10 -10.63 -6.79 -4.81
CA LEU A 10 -11.68 -5.79 -5.01
C LEU A 10 -11.39 -4.52 -4.20
N CYS A 11 -11.04 -4.67 -2.91
CA CYS A 11 -10.69 -3.56 -2.04
C CYS A 11 -9.49 -2.78 -2.57
N SER A 12 -8.43 -3.46 -3.00
CA SER A 12 -7.27 -2.84 -3.64
C SER A 12 -7.67 -2.10 -4.91
N GLY A 13 -8.54 -2.67 -5.74
CA GLY A 13 -9.04 -1.99 -6.94
C GLY A 13 -9.81 -0.72 -6.63
N LEU A 14 -10.71 -0.77 -5.64
CA LEU A 14 -11.47 0.41 -5.18
C LEU A 14 -10.54 1.49 -4.61
N MET A 15 -9.55 1.10 -3.80
CA MET A 15 -8.54 2.01 -3.25
C MET A 15 -7.68 2.64 -4.35
N GLY A 16 -7.27 1.86 -5.35
CA GLY A 16 -6.55 2.37 -6.52
C GLY A 16 -7.36 3.41 -7.29
N ALA A 17 -8.65 3.15 -7.53
CA ALA A 17 -9.54 4.10 -8.20
C ALA A 17 -9.72 5.39 -7.38
N LEU A 18 -9.88 5.28 -6.06
CA LEU A 18 -9.93 6.43 -5.15
C LEU A 18 -8.65 7.26 -5.23
N PHE A 19 -7.47 6.62 -5.16
CA PHE A 19 -6.20 7.35 -5.25
C PHE A 19 -5.95 7.97 -6.62
N ALA A 20 -6.39 7.34 -7.71
CA ALA A 20 -6.35 7.94 -9.04
C ALA A 20 -7.21 9.21 -9.12
N TYR A 21 -8.41 9.18 -8.54
CA TYR A 21 -9.27 10.36 -8.44
C TYR A 21 -8.66 11.44 -7.53
N SER A 22 -8.11 11.06 -6.37
CA SER A 22 -7.41 12.01 -5.50
C SER A 22 -6.24 12.68 -6.22
N ALA A 23 -5.43 11.93 -6.97
CA ALA A 23 -4.32 12.47 -7.75
C ALA A 23 -4.78 13.47 -8.82
N SER A 24 -5.91 13.23 -9.49
CA SER A 24 -6.40 14.13 -10.55
C SER A 24 -6.91 15.46 -9.98
N VAL A 25 -7.61 15.43 -8.84
CA VAL A 25 -8.10 16.64 -8.17
C VAL A 25 -6.93 17.47 -7.62
N GLN A 26 -5.87 16.80 -7.16
CA GLN A 26 -4.72 17.43 -6.52
C GLN A 26 -3.93 18.37 -7.44
N LEU A 27 -4.02 18.19 -8.75
CA LEU A 27 -3.34 19.06 -9.73
C LEU A 27 -3.85 20.52 -9.69
N ASN A 28 -5.00 20.77 -9.07
CA ASN A 28 -5.53 22.12 -8.89
C ASN A 28 -5.05 22.80 -7.59
N ASP A 29 -4.32 22.09 -6.74
CA ASP A 29 -3.85 22.62 -5.45
C ASP A 29 -2.43 23.19 -5.56
N PRO A 30 -2.10 24.25 -4.78
CA PRO A 30 -0.77 24.87 -4.81
C PRO A 30 0.36 23.92 -4.39
N ASP A 31 0.07 22.92 -3.54
CA ASP A 31 1.07 21.93 -3.09
C ASP A 31 0.95 20.57 -3.77
N TRP A 32 0.43 20.54 -5.02
CA TRP A 32 0.24 19.31 -5.78
C TRP A 32 1.49 18.43 -5.86
N TYR A 33 2.68 19.03 -5.87
CA TYR A 33 3.96 18.35 -6.06
C TYR A 33 4.31 17.31 -4.99
N PHE A 34 3.78 17.42 -3.77
CA PHE A 34 3.95 16.37 -2.74
C PHE A 34 2.85 15.32 -2.78
N TRP A 35 1.62 15.77 -2.97
CA TRP A 35 0.43 14.94 -2.86
C TRP A 35 0.18 14.10 -4.12
N PHE A 36 0.51 14.63 -5.30
CA PHE A 36 0.37 13.92 -6.56
C PHE A 36 1.28 12.67 -6.62
N PRO A 37 2.60 12.75 -6.34
CA PRO A 37 3.45 11.55 -6.27
C PRO A 37 2.99 10.54 -5.22
N LEU A 38 2.45 11.01 -4.09
CA LEU A 38 1.93 10.14 -3.04
C LEU A 38 0.74 9.31 -3.54
N TYR A 39 -0.29 9.98 -4.07
CA TYR A 39 -1.50 9.30 -4.53
C TYR A 39 -1.25 8.46 -5.79
N THR A 40 -0.41 8.91 -6.71
CA THR A 40 -0.03 8.12 -7.89
C THR A 40 0.76 6.87 -7.50
N GLY A 41 1.70 6.96 -6.56
CA GLY A 41 2.41 5.80 -6.02
C GLY A 41 1.48 4.81 -5.35
N ALA A 42 0.54 5.31 -4.54
CA ALA A 42 -0.48 4.48 -3.90
C ALA A 42 -1.39 3.79 -4.94
N CYS A 43 -1.83 4.51 -5.97
CA CYS A 43 -2.61 3.97 -7.08
C CYS A 43 -1.84 2.86 -7.79
N ALA A 44 -0.58 3.08 -8.14
CA ALA A 44 0.26 2.10 -8.82
C ALA A 44 0.40 0.79 -8.02
N VAL A 45 0.68 0.87 -6.72
CA VAL A 45 0.78 -0.32 -5.85
C VAL A 45 -0.56 -1.07 -5.79
N ASN A 46 -1.68 -0.35 -5.65
CA ASN A 46 -2.99 -0.97 -5.60
C ASN A 46 -3.40 -1.62 -6.93
N LEU A 47 -3.08 -1.01 -8.07
CA LEU A 47 -3.28 -1.60 -9.40
C LEU A 47 -2.39 -2.82 -9.62
N MET A 48 -1.14 -2.79 -9.15
CA MET A 48 -0.25 -3.95 -9.20
C MET A 48 -0.80 -5.12 -8.35
N ASN A 49 -1.44 -4.84 -7.22
CA ASN A 49 -2.13 -5.87 -6.41
C ASN A 49 -3.30 -6.49 -7.17
N VAL A 50 -4.04 -5.70 -7.94
CA VAL A 50 -5.14 -6.20 -8.78
C VAL A 50 -4.62 -7.02 -9.95
N ALA A 51 -3.61 -6.51 -10.66
CA ALA A 51 -3.12 -7.08 -11.90
C ALA A 51 -2.27 -8.34 -11.69
N ALA A 52 -1.49 -8.42 -10.61
CA ALA A 52 -0.43 -9.41 -10.52
C ALA A 52 -0.65 -10.51 -9.49
N ALA A 53 -1.39 -10.33 -8.39
CA ALA A 53 -1.38 -11.26 -7.25
C ALA A 53 0.03 -11.77 -6.84
N THR A 54 1.09 -11.05 -7.23
CA THR A 54 2.48 -11.55 -7.27
C THR A 54 3.36 -10.54 -6.56
N SER A 55 4.15 -11.04 -5.62
CA SER A 55 5.12 -10.30 -4.82
C SER A 55 6.31 -9.84 -5.66
N ASN A 56 6.12 -8.81 -6.49
CA ASN A 56 7.21 -8.22 -7.25
C ASN A 56 8.10 -7.34 -6.34
N PRO A 57 9.43 -7.45 -6.42
CA PRO A 57 10.34 -6.66 -5.59
C PRO A 57 10.21 -5.15 -5.86
N VAL A 58 9.86 -4.77 -7.10
CA VAL A 58 9.64 -3.36 -7.48
C VAL A 58 8.40 -2.79 -6.80
N SER A 59 7.27 -3.52 -6.82
CA SER A 59 6.03 -3.09 -6.16
C SER A 59 6.25 -2.86 -4.67
N ARG A 60 7.00 -3.75 -4.03
CA ARG A 60 7.38 -3.63 -2.63
C ARG A 60 8.22 -2.37 -2.36
N ARG A 61 9.23 -2.08 -3.18
CA ARG A 61 10.05 -0.86 -3.02
C ARG A 61 9.22 0.41 -3.19
N ILE A 62 8.33 0.43 -4.18
CA ILE A 62 7.40 1.55 -4.38
C ILE A 62 6.51 1.69 -3.13
N ALA A 63 5.94 0.59 -2.62
CA ALA A 63 5.12 0.61 -1.42
C ALA A 63 5.88 1.10 -0.17
N GLU A 64 7.16 0.72 -0.02
CA GLU A 64 8.02 1.20 1.09
C GLU A 64 8.20 2.72 0.99
N VAL A 65 8.56 3.23 -0.19
CA VAL A 65 8.73 4.68 -0.42
C VAL A 65 7.41 5.43 -0.23
N THR A 66 6.30 4.91 -0.77
CA THR A 66 4.96 5.50 -0.62
C THR A 66 4.52 5.51 0.84
N LEU A 67 4.81 4.47 1.62
CA LEU A 67 4.50 4.41 3.05
C LEU A 67 5.27 5.49 3.83
N TRP A 68 6.57 5.62 3.58
CA TRP A 68 7.38 6.66 4.22
C TRP A 68 6.92 8.07 3.82
N ALA A 69 6.60 8.29 2.55
CA ALA A 69 6.05 9.54 2.07
C ALA A 69 4.69 9.86 2.73
N ALA A 70 3.82 8.85 2.88
CA ALA A 70 2.52 9.01 3.56
C ALA A 70 2.70 9.42 5.02
N LEU A 71 3.61 8.76 5.73
CA LEU A 71 3.92 9.07 7.13
C LEU A 71 4.50 10.48 7.27
N PHE A 72 5.44 10.85 6.40
CA PHE A 72 6.05 12.18 6.40
C PHE A 72 5.00 13.28 6.18
N LEU A 73 4.14 13.12 5.16
CA LEU A 73 3.09 14.10 4.86
C LEU A 73 2.01 14.13 5.93
N PHE A 74 1.68 13.00 6.54
CA PHE A 74 0.78 12.97 7.69
C PHE A 74 1.33 13.80 8.85
N CYS A 75 2.61 13.62 9.20
CA CYS A 75 3.27 14.43 10.23
C CYS A 75 3.30 15.92 9.87
N LYS A 76 3.61 16.28 8.61
CA LYS A 76 3.57 17.67 8.12
C LYS A 76 2.20 18.29 8.36
N VAL A 77 1.13 17.61 7.95
CA VAL A 77 -0.25 18.10 8.09
C VAL A 77 -0.65 18.23 9.54
N VAL A 78 -0.25 17.30 10.41
CA VAL A 78 -0.50 17.39 11.86
C VAL A 78 0.21 18.60 12.48
N VAL A 79 1.44 18.90 12.06
CA VAL A 79 2.16 20.11 12.52
C VAL A 79 1.48 21.37 12.02
N GLU A 80 1.01 21.40 10.77
CA GLU A 80 0.26 22.53 10.19
C GLU A 80 -1.07 22.78 10.91
N ASP A 81 -1.80 21.71 11.25
CA ASP A 81 -3.04 21.74 12.04
C ASP A 81 -2.80 22.36 13.43
N LEU A 82 -1.74 21.89 14.12
CA LEU A 82 -1.32 22.40 15.43
C LEU A 82 -0.88 23.87 15.38
N ALA A 83 -0.16 24.29 14.33
CA ALA A 83 0.38 25.64 14.20
C ALA A 83 -0.69 26.67 13.81
N THR A 84 -1.65 26.27 12.98
CA THR A 84 -2.71 27.17 12.47
C THR A 84 -3.88 27.27 13.44
N GLY A 85 -4.08 26.26 14.30
CA GLY A 85 -5.12 26.26 15.34
C GLY A 85 -6.55 26.22 14.80
N THR A 86 -6.73 25.91 13.52
CA THR A 86 -7.98 26.06 12.76
C THR A 86 -8.91 24.86 12.82
N ALA A 87 -8.38 23.66 13.07
CA ALA A 87 -9.17 22.46 13.25
C ALA A 87 -8.65 21.74 14.49
N GLY A 88 -9.52 21.46 15.47
CA GLY A 88 -9.15 20.57 16.56
C GLY A 88 -8.68 19.23 15.97
N LEU A 89 -7.80 18.51 16.66
CA LEU A 89 -7.21 17.23 16.19
C LEU A 89 -8.26 16.17 15.76
N TRP A 90 -9.53 16.38 16.10
CA TRP A 90 -10.70 15.54 15.79
C TRP A 90 -11.72 16.18 14.84
N SER A 91 -11.49 17.39 14.36
CA SER A 91 -12.37 18.02 13.38
C SER A 91 -12.31 17.24 12.06
N LEU A 92 -13.48 16.83 11.59
CA LEU A 92 -13.68 16.10 10.33
C LEU A 92 -14.31 17.01 9.27
N ASP A 93 -14.17 18.33 9.40
CA ASP A 93 -14.68 19.26 8.40
C ASP A 93 -13.86 19.15 7.11
N LEU A 94 -14.41 18.43 6.14
CA LEU A 94 -13.80 18.21 4.83
C LEU A 94 -13.70 19.49 3.99
N ARG A 95 -14.33 20.60 4.40
CA ARG A 95 -14.06 21.93 3.79
C ARG A 95 -12.63 22.37 4.06
N GLU A 96 -12.12 22.02 5.23
CA GLU A 96 -10.75 22.35 5.61
C GLU A 96 -9.76 21.49 4.84
N ARG A 97 -8.78 22.16 4.26
CA ARG A 97 -7.72 21.53 3.46
C ARG A 97 -6.93 20.52 4.29
N VAL A 98 -6.58 20.91 5.51
CA VAL A 98 -5.76 20.14 6.46
C VAL A 98 -6.43 18.80 6.81
N VAL A 99 -7.75 18.80 6.96
CA VAL A 99 -8.54 17.59 7.27
C VAL A 99 -8.51 16.61 6.08
N ARG A 100 -8.71 17.11 4.85
CA ARG A 100 -8.66 16.26 3.64
C ARG A 100 -7.28 15.63 3.45
N GLU A 101 -6.23 16.41 3.63
CA GLU A 101 -4.84 15.96 3.49
C GLU A 101 -4.46 14.92 4.55
N LYS A 102 -4.94 15.09 5.79
CA LYS A 102 -4.76 14.13 6.90
C LYS A 102 -5.48 12.81 6.63
N ILE A 103 -6.72 12.86 6.17
CA ILE A 103 -7.51 11.67 5.81
C ILE A 103 -6.87 10.96 4.60
N GLY A 104 -6.47 11.73 3.58
CA GLY A 104 -5.85 11.20 2.37
C GLY A 104 -4.53 10.50 2.64
N SER A 105 -3.60 11.14 3.35
CA SER A 105 -2.33 10.52 3.77
C SER A 105 -2.55 9.30 4.68
N GLY A 106 -3.51 9.38 5.61
CA GLY A 106 -3.89 8.26 6.47
C GLY A 106 -4.41 7.04 5.69
N MET A 107 -5.26 7.24 4.69
CA MET A 107 -5.75 6.17 3.82
C MET A 107 -4.62 5.52 3.01
N VAL A 108 -3.69 6.31 2.48
CA VAL A 108 -2.51 5.78 1.78
C VAL A 108 -1.66 4.93 2.73
N PHE A 109 -1.43 5.39 3.96
CA PHE A 109 -0.68 4.63 4.96
C PHE A 109 -1.33 3.27 5.25
N VAL A 110 -2.63 3.25 5.53
CA VAL A 110 -3.38 1.99 5.79
C VAL A 110 -3.33 1.06 4.58
N SER A 111 -3.47 1.61 3.36
CA SER A 111 -3.35 0.84 2.12
C SER A 111 -2.02 0.14 1.98
N MET A 112 -0.91 0.84 2.23
CA MET A 112 0.43 0.25 2.15
C MET A 112 0.65 -0.81 3.25
N VAL A 113 0.15 -0.58 4.47
CA VAL A 113 0.20 -1.59 5.55
C VAL A 113 -0.57 -2.86 5.17
N LEU A 114 -1.74 -2.72 4.53
CA LEU A 114 -2.49 -3.85 4.00
C LEU A 114 -1.73 -4.59 2.91
N HIS A 115 -1.03 -3.86 2.02
CA HIS A 115 -0.17 -4.45 1.00
C HIS A 115 0.95 -5.31 1.63
N PHE A 116 1.67 -4.80 2.65
CA PHE A 116 2.71 -5.59 3.33
C PHE A 116 2.17 -6.79 4.11
N LYS A 117 0.95 -6.69 4.68
CA LYS A 117 0.28 -7.81 5.34
C LYS A 117 -0.18 -8.89 4.36
N ALA A 118 -0.59 -8.50 3.16
CA ALA A 118 -0.97 -9.43 2.11
C ALA A 118 0.25 -10.15 1.50
N PHE A 119 1.39 -9.46 1.44
CA PHE A 119 2.65 -9.99 0.91
C PHE A 119 3.78 -9.85 1.95
N PRO A 120 3.78 -10.69 3.01
CA PRO A 120 4.87 -10.69 3.98
C PRO A 120 6.20 -11.01 3.27
N LEU A 121 7.33 -10.57 3.86
CA LEU A 121 8.64 -11.07 3.43
C LEU A 121 8.61 -12.60 3.44
N PRO A 122 9.31 -13.27 2.50
CA PRO A 122 9.80 -14.60 2.83
C PRO A 122 10.69 -14.42 4.07
N GLU A 123 10.18 -14.78 5.25
CA GLU A 123 11.07 -14.97 6.39
C GLU A 123 12.17 -15.93 5.92
N ALA A 124 13.41 -15.60 6.29
CA ALA A 124 14.45 -16.61 6.36
C ALA A 124 14.04 -17.58 7.48
N GLU A 125 13.02 -18.41 7.23
CA GLU A 125 12.64 -19.49 8.13
C GLU A 125 13.72 -20.55 8.05
N GLY A 126 14.63 -20.51 9.02
CA GLY A 126 15.39 -21.68 9.40
C GLY A 126 14.44 -22.83 9.78
N LYS A 127 14.78 -24.03 9.32
CA LYS A 127 14.51 -25.33 9.98
C LYS A 127 13.10 -25.50 10.60
N LYS A 128 12.18 -26.09 9.85
CA LYS A 128 11.56 -27.42 10.11
C LYS A 128 10.29 -27.61 9.28
N LYS A 129 10.39 -28.39 8.20
CA LYS A 129 9.44 -29.47 7.90
C LYS A 129 10.23 -30.60 7.26
N GLY A 130 10.50 -31.63 8.07
CA GLY A 130 11.05 -32.88 7.59
C GLY A 130 10.00 -33.67 6.81
N LYS A 131 10.51 -34.45 5.85
CA LYS A 131 9.87 -35.53 5.07
C LYS A 131 8.77 -35.03 4.10
N GLU A 132 8.85 -35.28 2.80
CA GLU A 132 9.37 -36.45 2.11
C GLU A 132 9.76 -36.03 0.68
N HIS A 133 11.06 -35.91 0.39
CA HIS A 133 11.53 -35.95 -0.99
C HIS A 133 11.55 -37.41 -1.39
N GLY A 134 10.55 -37.84 -2.15
CA GLY A 134 10.59 -39.11 -2.86
C GLY A 134 11.80 -39.10 -3.79
N ILE A 135 12.83 -39.85 -3.42
CA ILE A 135 13.98 -40.16 -4.27
C ILE A 135 13.46 -41.14 -5.34
N PRO A 136 13.43 -40.80 -6.64
CA PRO A 136 13.20 -41.81 -7.65
C PRO A 136 14.44 -42.71 -7.73
N ARG A 137 14.37 -43.88 -7.10
CA ARG A 137 15.20 -45.03 -7.47
C ARG A 137 14.58 -45.63 -8.73
N HIS A 138 15.15 -45.34 -9.89
CA HIS A 138 15.06 -46.27 -11.01
C HIS A 138 16.48 -46.54 -11.50
N VAL A 139 16.96 -47.74 -11.20
CA VAL A 139 18.14 -48.34 -11.81
C VAL A 139 17.58 -49.37 -12.77
N GLU A 140 17.68 -49.12 -14.06
CA GLU A 140 17.62 -50.16 -15.08
C GLU A 140 18.92 -50.09 -15.88
N TYR A 141 19.85 -51.01 -15.55
CA TYR A 141 20.84 -51.48 -16.50
C TYR A 141 20.28 -52.80 -17.05
N GLY A 142 19.80 -52.77 -18.29
CA GLY A 142 19.44 -53.96 -19.06
C GLY A 142 20.67 -54.57 -19.71
N ASN A 143 20.78 -55.90 -19.59
CA ASN A 143 21.71 -56.77 -20.31
C ASN A 143 21.44 -56.78 -21.83
#